data_AF-A0A7C5WLZ0-F1
#
_entry.id   AF-A0A7C5WLZ0-F1
#
_cell.length_a   1.000
_cell.length_b   1.000
_cell.length_c   1.000
_cell.angle_alpha   90.00
_cell.angle_beta   90.00
_cell.angle_gamma   90.00
#
_symmetry.space_group_name_H-M   'P 1'
#
loop_
_entity.id
_entity.type
_entity.pdbx_description
1 polymer ?
#
loop_
_entity_poly.entity_id
_entity_poly.type
_entity_poly.pdbx_seq_one_letter_code
_entity_poly.pdbx_strand_id
1 'polypeptide(L)'
;MSTESATFRDEIARGLPASLPDPPPVDPAIDRAPARQPGLDQAGERLALVNALRYFPREWHEALAPEFAAELREWGHIYMHRFRPHYPMHARPIGAYPARCAQAAAIMLMIQNNLDPAVAQFPYELVTYGGNGSVFQNWAQYLLTMGYLARMTDEQTLVLYSGHPLGLFPSHPEAPRVVVTNGM
;
A
#
# COMPACT_ATOMS: atom_id res chain seq x y z
N MET A 1 -6.50 6.89 -26.38
CA MET A 1 -5.70 6.10 -25.41
C MET A 1 -4.95 7.08 -24.50
N SER A 2 -5.71 7.95 -23.86
CA SER A 2 -5.41 9.37 -23.69
C SER A 2 -5.78 9.77 -22.28
N THR A 3 -4.93 10.55 -21.61
CA THR A 3 -5.04 11.08 -20.24
C THR A 3 -5.07 10.06 -19.09
N GLU A 4 -5.99 9.10 -19.06
CA GLU A 4 -6.18 8.18 -17.93
C GLU A 4 -4.97 7.26 -17.67
N SER A 5 -4.34 6.77 -18.74
CA SER A 5 -3.11 5.96 -18.67
C SER A 5 -1.90 6.76 -18.18
N ALA A 6 -1.83 8.05 -18.53
CA ALA A 6 -0.76 8.93 -18.05
C ALA A 6 -0.93 9.22 -16.55
N THR A 7 -2.16 9.53 -16.12
CA THR A 7 -2.49 9.72 -14.71
C THR A 7 -2.18 8.50 -13.85
N PHE A 8 -2.53 7.29 -14.31
CA PHE A 8 -2.18 6.04 -13.62
C PHE A 8 -0.66 5.87 -13.43
N ARG A 9 0.11 6.06 -14.51
CA ARG A 9 1.58 5.93 -14.48
C ARG A 9 2.19 6.94 -13.52
N ASP A 10 1.71 8.18 -13.55
CA ASP A 10 2.22 9.25 -12.69
C ASP A 10 1.89 8.99 -11.21
N GLU A 11 0.69 8.49 -10.90
CA GLU A 11 0.31 8.12 -9.53
C GLU A 11 1.16 6.97 -8.99
N ILE A 12 1.38 5.92 -9.80
CA ILE A 12 2.23 4.78 -9.42
C ILE A 12 3.67 5.24 -9.16
N ALA A 13 4.24 6.03 -10.06
CA ALA A 13 5.64 6.46 -9.95
C ALA A 13 5.88 7.42 -8.78
N ARG A 14 4.87 8.19 -8.39
CA ARG A 14 4.94 9.16 -7.27
C ARG A 14 5.05 8.47 -5.92
N GLY A 15 4.34 7.36 -5.72
CA GLY A 15 4.18 6.73 -4.41
C GLY A 15 3.28 7.57 -3.51
N LEU A 16 3.78 8.05 -2.37
CA LEU A 16 2.99 8.92 -1.49
C LEU A 16 2.69 10.27 -2.17
N PRO A 17 1.47 10.83 -2.01
CA PRO A 17 1.13 12.11 -2.60
C PRO A 17 1.96 13.25 -1.98
N ALA A 18 2.14 14.34 -2.72
CA ALA A 18 2.91 15.51 -2.26
C ALA A 18 2.11 16.43 -1.30
N SER A 19 0.78 16.30 -1.30
CA SER A 19 -0.14 17.03 -0.44
C SER A 19 -1.09 16.04 0.22
N LEU A 20 -1.67 16.42 1.36
CA LEU A 20 -2.67 15.61 2.04
C LEU A 20 -3.90 15.47 1.11
N PRO A 21 -4.24 14.26 0.63
CA PRO A 21 -5.37 14.08 -0.26
C PRO A 21 -6.68 14.16 0.53
N ASP A 22 -7.79 14.44 -0.14
CA ASP A 22 -9.11 14.36 0.48
C ASP A 22 -9.44 12.93 0.93
N PRO A 23 -10.34 12.74 1.91
CA PRO A 23 -10.83 11.41 2.26
C PRO A 23 -11.46 10.71 1.05
N PRO A 24 -11.24 9.40 0.84
CA PRO A 24 -11.84 8.68 -0.27
C PRO A 24 -13.35 8.59 -0.10
N PRO A 25 -14.10 8.47 -1.21
CA PRO A 25 -15.52 8.16 -1.13
C PRO A 25 -15.73 6.78 -0.51
N VAL A 26 -16.81 6.67 0.26
CA VAL A 26 -17.30 5.38 0.77
C VAL A 26 -18.02 4.67 -0.36
N ASP A 27 -17.61 3.42 -0.62
CA ASP A 27 -18.26 2.56 -1.60
C ASP A 27 -19.06 1.47 -0.84
N PRO A 28 -20.40 1.56 -0.82
CA PRO A 28 -21.23 0.59 -0.11
C PRO A 28 -21.29 -0.78 -0.80
N ALA A 29 -20.83 -0.90 -2.05
CA ALA A 29 -20.83 -2.16 -2.79
C ALA A 29 -19.62 -3.05 -2.49
N ILE A 30 -18.64 -2.55 -1.73
CA ILE A 30 -17.41 -3.27 -1.41
C ILE A 30 -17.52 -3.90 -0.02
N ASP A 31 -17.31 -5.22 0.02
CA ASP A 31 -17.20 -5.97 1.27
C ASP A 31 -16.03 -5.46 2.12
N ARG A 32 -16.27 -5.31 3.42
CA ARG A 32 -15.30 -4.79 4.40
C ARG A 32 -14.87 -5.88 5.37
N ALA A 33 -13.60 -5.86 5.77
CA ALA A 33 -13.12 -6.80 6.78
C ALA A 33 -13.83 -6.57 8.12
N PRO A 34 -14.11 -7.62 8.91
CA PRO A 34 -14.66 -7.46 10.24
C PRO A 34 -13.67 -6.70 11.14
N ALA A 35 -14.21 -5.85 12.02
CA ALA A 35 -13.41 -5.10 12.97
C ALA A 35 -12.61 -6.04 13.87
N ARG A 36 -11.33 -5.70 14.08
CA ARG A 36 -10.41 -6.45 14.95
C ARG A 36 -10.54 -5.94 16.38
N GLN A 37 -10.26 -6.80 17.35
CA GLN A 37 -10.08 -6.39 18.75
C GLN A 37 -8.59 -6.50 19.07
N PRO A 38 -7.80 -5.42 18.90
CA PRO A 38 -6.36 -5.51 19.02
C PRO A 38 -5.88 -5.65 20.48
N GLY A 39 -6.78 -5.47 21.47
CA GLY A 39 -6.46 -5.66 22.88
C GLY A 39 -5.37 -4.72 23.40
N LEU A 40 -5.24 -3.54 22.80
CA LEU A 40 -4.19 -2.56 23.13
C LEU A 40 -4.56 -1.79 24.40
N ASP A 41 -3.57 -1.53 25.23
CA ASP A 41 -3.65 -0.52 26.27
C ASP A 41 -3.33 0.87 25.70
N GLN A 42 -3.41 1.91 26.53
CA GLN A 42 -3.14 3.28 26.11
C GLN A 42 -1.72 3.48 25.53
N ALA A 43 -0.74 2.75 26.05
CA ALA A 43 0.64 2.81 25.56
C ALA A 43 0.75 2.15 24.17
N GLY A 44 0.09 1.01 23.98
CA GLY A 44 -0.01 0.29 22.71
C GLY A 44 -0.73 1.10 21.63
N GLU A 45 -1.84 1.75 21.97
CA GLU A 45 -2.53 2.66 21.05
C GLU A 45 -1.62 3.82 20.61
N ARG A 46 -0.94 4.46 21.57
CA ARG A 46 0.02 5.53 21.27
C ARG A 46 1.15 5.06 20.36
N LEU A 47 1.71 3.87 20.62
CA LEU A 47 2.77 3.30 19.80
C LEU A 47 2.27 2.96 18.39
N ALA A 48 1.05 2.43 18.25
CA ALA A 48 0.44 2.16 16.96
C ALA A 48 0.30 3.44 16.12
N LEU A 49 -0.13 4.56 16.74
CA LEU A 49 -0.20 5.86 16.08
C LEU A 49 1.17 6.38 15.65
N VAL A 50 2.17 6.31 16.53
CA VAL A 50 3.56 6.70 16.19
C VAL A 50 4.09 5.89 15.01
N ASN A 51 3.83 4.58 15.01
CA ASN A 51 4.23 3.68 13.93
C ASN A 51 3.51 3.98 12.61
N ALA A 52 2.23 4.38 12.65
CA ALA A 52 1.49 4.79 11.47
C ALA A 52 1.99 6.14 10.92
N LEU A 53 2.24 7.11 11.80
CA LEU A 53 2.66 8.46 11.42
C LEU A 53 4.07 8.52 10.83
N ARG A 54 4.91 7.50 11.04
CA ARG A 54 6.29 7.44 10.49
C ARG A 54 6.36 7.54 8.96
N TYR A 55 5.28 7.20 8.26
CA TYR A 55 5.21 7.25 6.81
C TYR A 55 4.98 8.67 6.26
N PHE A 56 4.60 9.63 7.11
CA PHE A 56 4.10 10.94 6.69
C PHE A 56 4.94 12.08 7.25
N PRO A 57 5.01 13.22 6.55
CA PRO A 57 5.69 14.41 7.06
C PRO A 57 5.02 14.91 8.34
N ARG A 58 5.82 15.54 9.22
CA ARG A 58 5.35 16.01 10.53
C ARG A 58 4.20 17.02 10.43
N GLU A 59 4.18 17.83 9.38
CA GLU A 59 3.10 18.79 9.12
C GLU A 59 1.72 18.15 8.96
N TRP A 60 1.64 16.85 8.63
CA TRP A 60 0.36 16.14 8.52
C TRP A 60 -0.05 15.44 9.81
N HIS A 61 0.83 15.37 10.81
CA HIS A 61 0.58 14.55 12.01
C HIS A 61 -0.61 15.07 12.81
N GLU A 62 -0.83 16.38 12.87
CA GLU A 62 -1.98 16.97 13.56
C GLU A 62 -3.32 16.53 12.94
N ALA A 63 -3.38 16.45 11.61
CA ALA A 63 -4.56 16.00 10.89
C ALA A 63 -4.73 14.47 10.91
N LEU A 64 -3.64 13.73 10.73
CA LEU A 64 -3.67 12.27 10.58
C LEU A 64 -3.78 11.52 11.91
N ALA A 65 -3.23 12.06 13.01
CA ALA A 65 -3.29 11.39 14.31
C ALA A 65 -4.73 11.08 14.78
N PRO A 66 -5.68 12.04 14.79
CA PRO A 66 -7.06 11.75 15.18
C PRO A 66 -7.76 10.81 14.20
N GLU A 67 -7.45 10.90 12.90
CA GLU A 67 -8.00 10.01 11.87
C GLU A 67 -7.54 8.56 12.06
N PHE A 68 -6.23 8.34 12.25
CA PHE A 68 -5.70 7.00 12.52
C PHE A 68 -6.17 6.45 13.86
N ALA A 69 -6.38 7.31 14.86
CA ALA A 69 -6.98 6.89 16.12
C ALA A 69 -8.44 6.46 15.94
N ALA A 70 -9.20 7.14 15.08
CA ALA A 70 -10.55 6.74 14.73
C ALA A 70 -10.56 5.40 13.98
N GLU A 71 -9.68 5.22 12.99
CA GLU A 71 -9.54 3.94 12.28
C GLU A 71 -9.22 2.80 13.25
N LEU A 72 -8.26 3.01 14.16
CA LEU A 72 -7.87 2.01 15.14
C LEU A 72 -9.05 1.61 16.06
N ARG A 73 -9.91 2.54 16.45
CA ARG A 73 -11.07 2.25 17.32
C ARG A 73 -12.22 1.59 16.57
N GLU A 74 -12.47 2.02 15.33
CA GLU A 74 -13.60 1.53 14.53
C GLU A 74 -13.29 0.16 13.93
N TRP A 75 -12.07 -0.02 13.39
CA TRP A 75 -11.67 -1.20 12.63
C TRP A 75 -10.70 -2.11 13.38
N GLY A 76 -10.14 -1.65 14.51
CA GLY A 76 -9.09 -2.37 15.22
C GLY A 76 -7.74 -2.36 14.50
N HIS A 77 -7.59 -1.55 13.45
CA HIS A 77 -6.41 -1.48 12.61
C HIS A 77 -6.32 -0.12 11.89
N ILE A 78 -5.11 0.33 11.55
CA ILE A 78 -4.88 1.58 10.82
C ILE A 78 -4.55 1.23 9.37
N TYR A 79 -5.57 1.27 8.51
CA TYR A 79 -5.44 0.96 7.07
C TYR A 79 -4.97 2.16 6.27
N MET A 80 -5.13 3.37 6.80
CA MET A 80 -4.84 4.64 6.14
C MET A 80 -5.70 4.82 4.88
N HIS A 81 -7.03 4.64 5.01
CA HIS A 81 -7.97 4.65 3.89
C HIS A 81 -7.84 5.90 3.02
N ARG A 82 -7.53 7.05 3.64
CA ARG A 82 -7.22 8.32 2.96
C ARG A 82 -6.25 8.17 1.77
N PHE A 83 -5.32 7.24 1.83
CA PHE A 83 -4.26 7.05 0.84
C PHE A 83 -4.56 5.95 -0.18
N ARG A 84 -5.77 5.37 -0.16
CA ARG A 84 -6.18 4.42 -1.20
C ARG A 84 -6.19 5.12 -2.57
N PRO A 85 -5.57 4.53 -3.61
CA PRO A 85 -5.59 5.13 -4.94
C PRO A 85 -6.99 5.23 -5.56
N HIS A 86 -7.16 6.19 -6.46
CA HIS A 86 -8.43 6.42 -7.16
C HIS A 86 -8.57 5.64 -8.46
N TYR A 87 -7.46 5.18 -9.04
CA TYR A 87 -7.52 4.33 -10.23
C TYR A 87 -8.16 2.98 -9.91
N PRO A 88 -8.86 2.35 -10.88
CA PRO A 88 -9.40 1.02 -10.69
C PRO A 88 -8.29 0.01 -10.33
N MET A 89 -8.49 -0.76 -9.26
CA MET A 89 -7.53 -1.77 -8.82
C MET A 89 -7.76 -3.06 -9.60
N HIS A 90 -6.87 -3.36 -10.56
CA HIS A 90 -6.88 -4.60 -11.34
C HIS A 90 -5.53 -4.76 -12.05
N ALA A 91 -5.20 -5.99 -12.44
CA ALA A 91 -4.01 -6.28 -13.24
C ALA A 91 -4.12 -5.70 -14.66
N ARG A 92 -3.07 -4.99 -15.10
CA ARG A 92 -3.00 -4.37 -16.44
C ARG A 92 -1.96 -5.08 -17.31
N PRO A 93 -1.95 -4.87 -18.64
CA PRO A 93 -0.84 -5.32 -19.47
C PRO A 93 0.49 -4.77 -18.96
N ILE A 94 1.55 -5.58 -19.01
CA ILE A 94 2.86 -5.27 -18.39
C ILE A 94 3.43 -3.91 -18.81
N GLY A 95 3.24 -3.50 -20.07
CA GLY A 95 3.71 -2.21 -20.60
C GLY A 95 2.96 -0.98 -20.08
N ALA A 96 1.83 -1.16 -19.39
CA ALA A 96 1.09 -0.07 -18.77
C ALA A 96 1.79 0.46 -17.51
N TYR A 97 2.59 -0.37 -16.83
CA TYR A 97 3.30 0.01 -15.62
C TYR A 97 4.53 0.87 -15.93
N PRO A 98 4.82 1.92 -15.13
CA PRO A 98 5.94 2.84 -15.38
C PRO A 98 7.27 2.30 -14.82
N ALA A 99 7.56 1.02 -14.99
CA ALA A 99 8.78 0.39 -14.48
C ALA A 99 9.97 0.64 -15.40
N ARG A 100 11.18 0.68 -14.82
CA ARG A 100 12.44 0.69 -15.59
C ARG A 100 12.90 -0.71 -16.01
N CYS A 101 12.45 -1.77 -15.33
CA CYS A 101 12.71 -3.16 -15.70
C CYS A 101 11.42 -3.99 -15.72
N ALA A 102 11.38 -5.01 -16.58
CA ALA A 102 10.18 -5.81 -16.82
C ALA A 102 9.73 -6.61 -15.59
N GLN A 103 10.69 -7.10 -14.80
CA GLN A 103 10.44 -7.86 -13.59
C GLN A 103 9.69 -7.02 -12.55
N ALA A 104 10.04 -5.74 -12.38
CA ALA A 104 9.32 -4.85 -11.47
C ALA A 104 7.89 -4.55 -11.96
N ALA A 105 7.69 -4.39 -13.28
CA ALA A 105 6.35 -4.28 -13.86
C ALA A 105 5.49 -5.53 -13.62
N ALA A 106 6.07 -6.72 -13.79
CA ALA A 106 5.38 -7.98 -13.51
C ALA A 106 4.97 -8.08 -12.03
N ILE A 107 5.82 -7.64 -11.10
CA ILE A 107 5.51 -7.63 -9.68
C ILE A 107 4.38 -6.65 -9.37
N MET A 108 4.39 -5.44 -9.94
CA MET A 108 3.30 -4.46 -9.79
C MET A 108 1.96 -5.03 -10.29
N LEU A 109 1.98 -5.74 -11.43
CA LEU A 109 0.81 -6.45 -11.96
C LEU A 109 0.26 -7.45 -10.94
N MET A 110 1.12 -8.33 -10.43
CA MET A 110 0.72 -9.37 -9.47
C MET A 110 0.19 -8.78 -8.16
N ILE A 111 0.77 -7.68 -7.67
CA ILE A 111 0.28 -6.96 -6.50
C ILE A 111 -1.16 -6.44 -6.76
N GLN A 112 -1.40 -5.80 -7.91
CA GLN A 112 -2.73 -5.28 -8.23
C GLN A 112 -3.76 -6.39 -8.45
N ASN A 113 -3.36 -7.56 -8.97
CA ASN A 113 -4.23 -8.72 -9.04
C ASN A 113 -4.71 -9.17 -7.66
N ASN A 114 -3.81 -9.24 -6.67
CA ASN A 114 -4.18 -9.64 -5.31
C ASN A 114 -5.12 -8.65 -4.60
N LEU A 115 -5.19 -7.41 -5.08
CA LEU A 115 -6.02 -6.34 -4.52
C LEU A 115 -7.22 -5.99 -5.41
N ASP A 116 -7.40 -6.69 -6.51
CA ASP A 116 -8.52 -6.50 -7.41
C ASP A 116 -9.83 -6.83 -6.69
N PRO A 117 -10.86 -5.97 -6.70
CA PRO A 117 -12.16 -6.27 -6.08
C PRO A 117 -12.84 -7.55 -6.61
N ALA A 118 -12.48 -8.03 -7.80
CA ALA A 118 -12.95 -9.31 -8.34
C ALA A 118 -12.17 -10.53 -7.78
N VAL A 119 -11.08 -10.31 -7.05
CA VAL A 119 -10.18 -11.35 -6.53
C VAL A 119 -10.07 -11.30 -5.00
N ALA A 120 -9.87 -10.12 -4.44
CA ALA A 120 -9.62 -9.91 -3.02
C ALA A 120 -10.91 -10.01 -2.21
N GLN A 121 -10.85 -10.70 -1.07
CA GLN A 121 -11.96 -10.81 -0.14
C GLN A 121 -12.36 -9.46 0.48
N PHE A 122 -11.38 -8.66 0.91
CA PHE A 122 -11.60 -7.30 1.43
C PHE A 122 -10.59 -6.34 0.80
N PRO A 123 -10.84 -5.84 -0.42
CA PRO A 123 -9.86 -5.11 -1.20
C PRO A 123 -9.44 -3.79 -0.54
N TYR A 124 -10.34 -3.13 0.20
CA TYR A 124 -10.06 -1.85 0.87
C TYR A 124 -9.23 -2.00 2.15
N GLU A 125 -9.26 -3.19 2.76
CA GLU A 125 -8.43 -3.60 3.90
C GLU A 125 -7.19 -4.38 3.47
N LEU A 126 -6.91 -4.42 2.16
CA LEU A 126 -5.75 -5.07 1.56
C LEU A 126 -5.70 -6.59 1.81
N VAL A 127 -6.83 -7.24 2.06
CA VAL A 127 -6.95 -8.69 2.34
C VAL A 127 -7.39 -9.43 1.09
N THR A 128 -6.57 -10.38 0.64
CA THR A 128 -6.90 -11.21 -0.52
C THR A 128 -7.77 -12.40 -0.14
N TYR A 129 -7.43 -13.13 0.92
CA TYR A 129 -8.21 -14.30 1.35
C TYR A 129 -7.95 -14.67 2.82
N GLY A 130 -8.73 -15.62 3.33
CA GLY A 130 -8.54 -16.19 4.67
C GLY A 130 -8.92 -15.24 5.81
N GLY A 131 -9.69 -14.19 5.54
CA GLY A 131 -10.13 -13.19 6.50
C GLY A 131 -9.04 -12.19 6.93
N ASN A 132 -7.78 -12.60 6.97
CA ASN A 132 -6.65 -11.75 7.39
C ASN A 132 -5.38 -11.89 6.53
N GLY A 133 -5.41 -12.68 5.45
CA GLY A 133 -4.29 -12.82 4.50
C GLY A 133 -4.10 -11.54 3.69
N SER A 134 -3.37 -10.58 4.26
CA SER A 134 -3.18 -9.24 3.70
C SER A 134 -1.94 -9.14 2.81
N VAL A 135 -2.04 -8.33 1.74
CA VAL A 135 -0.91 -7.97 0.86
C VAL A 135 0.02 -6.96 1.53
N PHE A 136 -0.57 -5.95 2.18
CA PHE A 136 0.12 -4.92 2.94
C PHE A 136 -0.66 -4.62 4.22
N GLN A 137 0.00 -4.00 5.20
CA GLN A 137 -0.67 -3.59 6.44
C GLN A 137 -1.46 -2.30 6.28
N ASN A 138 -1.12 -1.45 5.31
CA ASN A 138 -1.82 -0.18 5.05
C ASN A 138 -1.52 0.35 3.65
N TRP A 139 -2.29 1.35 3.23
CA TRP A 139 -2.17 1.94 1.89
C TRP A 139 -0.87 2.72 1.67
N ALA A 140 -0.23 3.26 2.72
CA ALA A 140 1.08 3.90 2.56
C ALA A 140 2.16 2.90 2.11
N GLN A 141 2.14 1.68 2.65
CA GLN A 141 3.05 0.61 2.25
C GLN A 141 2.84 0.21 0.78
N TYR A 142 1.58 0.10 0.34
CA TYR A 142 1.25 -0.13 -1.06
C TYR A 142 1.86 0.98 -1.95
N LEU A 143 1.55 2.25 -1.67
CA LEU A 143 2.00 3.39 -2.47
C LEU A 143 3.53 3.45 -2.57
N LEU A 144 4.22 3.33 -1.44
CA LEU A 144 5.68 3.33 -1.41
C LEU A 144 6.27 2.15 -2.20
N THR A 145 5.69 0.96 -2.07
CA THR A 145 6.16 -0.23 -2.79
C THR A 145 6.00 -0.06 -4.30
N MET A 146 4.85 0.42 -4.76
CA MET A 146 4.62 0.71 -6.18
C MET A 146 5.58 1.79 -6.70
N GLY A 147 5.82 2.86 -5.93
CA GLY A 147 6.79 3.89 -6.28
C GLY A 147 8.24 3.39 -6.33
N TYR A 148 8.64 2.51 -5.41
CA TYR A 148 9.96 1.86 -5.47
C TYR A 148 10.09 0.96 -6.70
N LEU A 149 9.09 0.12 -6.99
CA LEU A 149 9.08 -0.76 -8.16
C LEU A 149 9.10 0.03 -9.48
N ALA A 150 8.45 1.19 -9.54
CA ALA A 150 8.48 2.05 -10.72
C ALA A 150 9.89 2.58 -11.03
N ARG A 151 10.67 2.95 -10.01
CA ARG A 151 11.97 3.62 -10.17
C ARG A 151 13.20 2.71 -10.04
N MET A 152 13.05 1.51 -9.50
CA MET A 152 14.18 0.60 -9.28
C MET A 152 14.80 0.15 -10.61
N THR A 153 16.10 -0.14 -10.58
CA THR A 153 16.80 -0.78 -11.69
C THR A 153 16.88 -2.29 -11.49
N ASP A 154 17.38 -3.01 -12.49
CA ASP A 154 17.74 -4.43 -12.40
C ASP A 154 18.98 -4.70 -11.52
N GLU A 155 19.69 -3.65 -11.08
CA GLU A 155 20.79 -3.76 -10.11
C GLU A 155 20.34 -3.51 -8.67
N GLN A 156 19.03 -3.52 -8.39
CA GLN A 156 18.48 -3.28 -7.06
C GLN A 156 17.54 -4.40 -6.61
N THR A 157 17.43 -4.54 -5.28
CA THR A 157 16.46 -5.39 -4.60
C THR A 157 15.65 -4.54 -3.63
N LEU A 158 14.33 -4.60 -3.72
CA LEU A 158 13.42 -4.05 -2.72
C LEU A 158 13.24 -5.04 -1.58
N VAL A 159 13.43 -4.59 -0.34
CA VAL A 159 13.22 -5.45 0.84
C VAL A 159 11.92 -5.06 1.53
N LEU A 160 10.99 -6.02 1.64
CA LEU A 160 9.69 -5.88 2.32
C LEU A 160 9.68 -6.63 3.66
N TYR A 161 9.43 -5.89 4.74
CA TYR A 161 9.33 -6.37 6.12
C TYR A 161 7.86 -6.43 6.54
N SER A 162 7.20 -7.58 6.36
CA SER A 162 5.78 -7.77 6.67
C SER A 162 4.90 -6.66 6.07
N GLY A 163 5.11 -6.38 4.79
CA GLY A 163 4.47 -5.30 4.03
C GLY A 163 5.24 -3.98 4.04
N HIS A 164 6.03 -3.65 5.07
CA HIS A 164 6.79 -2.39 5.09
C HIS A 164 7.92 -2.39 4.07
N PRO A 165 7.93 -1.46 3.08
CA PRO A 165 9.05 -1.35 2.16
C PRO A 165 10.22 -0.63 2.83
N LEU A 166 11.20 -1.41 3.32
CA LEU A 166 12.38 -0.88 3.98
C LEU A 166 13.19 0.01 3.04
N GLY A 167 13.31 -0.40 1.76
CA GLY A 167 13.95 0.38 0.73
C GLY A 167 14.56 -0.45 -0.39
N LEU A 168 15.17 0.24 -1.35
CA LEU A 168 15.95 -0.35 -2.42
C LEU A 168 17.41 -0.43 -2.01
N PHE A 169 17.99 -1.62 -2.15
CA PHE A 169 19.39 -1.89 -1.84
C PHE A 169 20.13 -2.32 -3.12
N PRO A 170 21.41 -1.95 -3.29
CA PRO A 170 22.22 -2.45 -4.39
C PRO A 170 22.29 -3.98 -4.40
N SER A 171 22.29 -4.56 -5.60
CA SER A 171 22.33 -6.00 -5.86
C SER A 171 22.96 -6.23 -7.25
N HIS A 172 22.53 -7.26 -7.99
CA HIS A 172 22.98 -7.55 -9.35
C HIS A 172 21.80 -8.05 -10.22
N PRO A 173 21.91 -8.05 -11.56
CA PRO A 173 20.82 -8.41 -12.46
C PRO A 173 20.15 -9.78 -12.18
N GLU A 174 20.93 -10.77 -11.73
CA GLU A 174 20.44 -12.12 -11.40
C GLU A 174 19.81 -12.23 -9.99
N ALA A 175 19.93 -11.19 -9.15
CA ALA A 175 19.32 -11.19 -7.83
C ALA A 175 17.78 -11.06 -7.90
N PRO A 176 17.05 -11.46 -6.84
CA PRO A 176 15.62 -11.16 -6.74
C PRO A 176 15.37 -9.65 -6.77
N ARG A 177 14.35 -9.20 -7.51
CA ARG A 177 13.92 -7.79 -7.46
C ARG A 177 13.24 -7.43 -6.15
N VAL A 178 12.61 -8.40 -5.50
CA VAL A 178 11.95 -8.21 -4.20
C VAL A 178 12.25 -9.39 -3.29
N VAL A 179 12.59 -9.11 -2.03
CA VAL A 179 12.65 -10.09 -0.93
C VAL A 179 11.54 -9.75 0.06
N VAL A 180 10.71 -10.73 0.39
CA VAL A 180 9.53 -10.54 1.24
C VAL A 180 9.59 -11.47 2.44
N THR A 181 9.40 -10.91 3.63
CA THR A 181 9.04 -11.66 4.85
C THR A 181 7.65 -11.23 5.31
N ASN A 182 6.86 -12.16 5.86
CA ASN A 182 5.54 -11.88 6.43
C ASN A 182 5.38 -12.68 7.74
N GLY A 183 5.20 -11.98 8.86
CA GLY A 183 4.96 -12.60 10.17
C GLY A 183 6.20 -13.22 10.84
N MET A 184 7.40 -12.86 10.38
CA MET A 184 8.69 -13.26 10.95
C MET A 184 9.18 -12.29 12.03
#